data_AF-A0A519P7R3-F1
#
_entry.id   AF-A0A519P7R3-F1
#
_cell.length_a   1.000
_cell.length_b   1.000
_cell.length_c   1.000
_cell.angle_alpha   90.00
_cell.angle_beta   90.00
_cell.angle_gamma   90.00
#
_symmetry.space_group_name_H-M   'P 1'
#
loop_
_entity.id
_entity.type
_entity.pdbx_description
1 polymer ?
#
loop_
_entity_poly.entity_id
_entity_poly.type
_entity_poly.pdbx_seq_one_letter_code
_entity_poly.pdbx_strand_id
1 'polypeptide(L)'
;MSYDLFATPGDTAAAPDTVERLFLGLMLPAPQAAEATEVLDHSRETQGLRGNPIRPDRLHITLIHVGDYANALPGSVVESVRQAAAALAAPAFDITLDRVSSFSGAPGKHPHVLLAQAVG
;
A
#
# COMPACT_ATOMS: atom_id res chain seq x y z
N MET A 1 -1.98 15.33 1.21
CA MET A 1 -3.38 15.76 1.07
C MET A 1 -3.71 15.83 -0.40
N SER A 2 -4.60 14.96 -0.88
CA SER A 2 -5.28 15.09 -2.15
C SER A 2 -6.67 14.51 -1.90
N TYR A 3 -7.66 15.38 -1.74
CA TYR A 3 -9.06 14.98 -1.60
C TYR A 3 -9.73 15.12 -2.97
N ASP A 4 -10.36 14.03 -3.40
CA ASP A 4 -11.41 13.83 -4.41
C ASP A 4 -11.39 14.56 -5.76
N LEU A 5 -11.46 13.75 -6.82
CA LEU A 5 -12.01 14.16 -8.12
C LEU A 5 -13.47 13.72 -8.35
N PHE A 6 -14.20 13.23 -7.33
CA PHE A 6 -15.63 12.91 -7.47
C PHE A 6 -16.50 13.28 -6.26
N ALA A 7 -16.16 14.34 -5.53
CA ALA A 7 -17.12 14.95 -4.61
C ALA A 7 -18.08 15.87 -5.38
N THR A 8 -19.34 15.47 -5.55
CA THR A 8 -20.41 16.38 -5.98
C THR A 8 -20.64 17.41 -4.87
N PRO A 9 -20.60 18.73 -5.14
CA PRO A 9 -20.76 19.73 -4.09
C PRO A 9 -22.23 19.87 -3.70
N GLY A 10 -22.55 19.58 -2.44
CA GLY A 10 -23.85 19.92 -1.87
C GLY A 10 -24.49 18.86 -1.00
N ASP A 11 -23.79 18.32 -0.01
CA ASP A 11 -24.45 17.85 1.20
C ASP A 11 -23.48 17.91 2.37
N THR A 12 -23.94 18.41 3.52
CA THR A 12 -23.13 18.48 4.74
C THR A 12 -23.12 17.09 5.37
N ALA A 13 -22.46 16.13 4.71
CA ALA A 13 -22.37 14.76 5.18
C ALA A 13 -21.46 14.72 6.42
N ALA A 14 -21.93 14.05 7.48
CA ALA A 14 -21.12 13.75 8.65
C ALA A 14 -19.80 13.06 8.24
N ALA A 15 -18.73 13.29 9.00
CA ALA A 15 -17.46 12.63 8.74
C ALA A 15 -17.65 11.10 8.70
N PRO A 16 -17.02 10.40 7.75
CA PRO A 16 -17.24 8.98 7.59
C PRO A 16 -16.73 8.18 8.80
N ASP A 17 -17.47 7.15 9.19
CA ASP A 17 -17.12 6.27 10.30
C ASP A 17 -15.89 5.41 9.96
N THR A 18 -15.73 5.08 8.67
CA THR A 18 -14.61 4.29 8.14
C THR A 18 -14.15 4.82 6.78
N VAL A 19 -12.87 4.62 6.47
CA VAL A 19 -12.31 4.85 5.12
C VAL A 19 -11.67 3.56 4.67
N GLU A 20 -12.14 3.03 3.54
CA GLU A 20 -11.59 1.86 2.88
C GLU A 20 -10.70 2.29 1.71
N ARG A 21 -9.44 1.86 1.71
CA ARG A 21 -8.47 2.19 0.67
C ARG A 21 -8.33 1.03 -0.30
N LEU A 22 -8.57 1.28 -1.58
CA LEU A 22 -8.33 0.32 -2.66
C LEU A 22 -7.04 0.66 -3.41
N PHE A 23 -6.24 -0.37 -3.65
CA PHE A 23 -5.02 -0.30 -4.45
C PHE A 23 -4.75 -1.63 -5.13
N LEU A 24 -3.96 -1.60 -6.20
CA LEU A 24 -3.35 -2.76 -6.82
C LEU A 24 -1.93 -2.93 -6.28
N GLY A 25 -1.57 -4.14 -5.89
CA GLY A 25 -0.24 -4.43 -5.37
C GLY A 25 0.22 -5.86 -5.65
N LEU A 26 1.52 -6.06 -5.54
CA LEU A 26 2.16 -7.37 -5.63
C LEU A 26 2.43 -7.90 -4.22
N MET A 27 2.04 -9.13 -3.97
CA MET A 27 2.41 -9.84 -2.75
C MET A 27 3.82 -10.39 -2.89
N LEU A 28 4.62 -10.27 -1.83
CA LEU A 28 5.91 -10.95 -1.79
C LEU A 28 5.68 -12.46 -1.58
N PRO A 29 6.38 -13.34 -2.32
CA PRO A 29 6.38 -14.75 -1.97
C PRO A 29 7.02 -14.95 -0.59
N ALA A 30 6.64 -16.04 0.11
CA ALA A 30 6.98 -16.23 1.52
C ALA A 30 8.48 -16.12 1.85
N PRO A 31 9.41 -16.68 1.06
CA PRO A 31 10.84 -16.52 1.32
C PRO A 31 11.29 -15.05 1.29
N GLN A 32 10.90 -14.31 0.25
CA GLN A 32 11.25 -12.90 0.08
C GLN A 32 10.59 -12.01 1.13
N ALA A 33 9.38 -12.36 1.58
CA ALA A 33 8.71 -11.66 2.67
C ALA A 33 9.46 -11.84 4.01
N ALA A 34 10.04 -13.02 4.26
CA ALA A 34 10.87 -13.27 5.44
C ALA A 34 12.17 -12.45 5.37
N GLU A 35 12.89 -12.49 4.25
CA GLU A 35 14.11 -11.69 4.03
C GLU A 35 13.84 -10.18 4.19
N ALA A 36 12.75 -9.68 3.60
CA ALA A 36 12.34 -8.29 3.76
C ALA A 36 12.05 -7.91 5.22
N THR A 37 11.49 -8.84 6.00
CA THR A 37 11.21 -8.62 7.43
C THR A 37 12.50 -8.52 8.22
N GLU A 38 13.50 -9.38 7.95
CA GLU A 38 14.81 -9.31 8.58
C GLU A 38 15.51 -7.97 8.33
N VAL A 39 15.47 -7.47 7.09
CA VAL A 39 16.02 -6.15 6.72
C VAL A 39 15.31 -5.03 7.47
N LEU A 40 13.97 -5.06 7.53
CA LEU A 40 13.18 -4.05 8.23
C LEU A 40 13.42 -4.06 9.74
N ASP A 41 13.53 -5.24 10.37
CA ASP A 41 13.79 -5.34 11.80
C ASP A 41 15.21 -4.86 12.15
N HIS A 42 16.21 -5.26 11.36
CA HIS A 42 17.56 -4.73 11.52
C HIS A 42 17.62 -3.19 11.36
N SER A 43 16.91 -2.65 10.37
CA SER A 43 16.83 -1.19 10.18
C SER A 43 16.11 -0.50 11.35
N ARG A 44 15.01 -1.07 11.86
CA ARG A 44 14.30 -0.54 13.03
C ARG A 44 15.17 -0.49 14.26
N GLU A 45 15.92 -1.55 14.54
CA GLU A 45 16.82 -1.63 15.69
C GLU A 45 17.94 -0.59 15.59
N THR A 46 18.64 -0.54 14.44
CA THR A 46 19.75 0.39 14.22
C THR A 46 19.34 1.86 14.26
N GLN A 47 18.12 2.19 13.82
CA GLN A 47 17.59 3.55 13.81
C GLN A 47 16.76 3.91 15.07
N GLY A 48 16.60 2.97 16.01
CA GLY A 48 15.81 3.18 17.23
C GLY A 48 14.32 3.43 16.99
N LEU A 49 13.77 2.91 15.89
CA LEU A 49 12.39 3.16 15.48
C LEU A 49 11.39 2.43 16.38
N ARG A 50 10.26 3.08 16.66
CA ARG A 50 9.18 2.55 17.49
C ARG A 50 7.95 2.26 16.65
N GLY A 51 7.21 1.22 17.01
CA GLY A 51 6.01 0.79 16.29
C GLY A 51 5.97 -0.73 16.10
N ASN A 52 4.80 -1.25 15.75
CA ASN A 52 4.62 -2.68 15.52
C ASN A 52 5.08 -3.05 14.10
N PRO A 53 5.92 -4.06 13.92
CA PRO A 53 6.30 -4.53 12.59
C PRO A 53 5.06 -5.02 11.82
N ILE A 54 5.10 -4.86 10.50
CA ILE A 54 4.08 -5.42 9.60
C ILE A 54 4.36 -6.91 9.50
N ARG A 55 3.29 -7.73 9.59
CA ARG A 55 3.42 -9.18 9.43
C ARG A 55 3.94 -9.52 8.02
N PRO A 56 4.82 -10.52 7.86
CA PRO A 56 5.35 -10.91 6.54
C PRO A 56 4.25 -11.17 5.51
N ASP A 57 3.15 -11.81 5.91
CA ASP A 57 1.99 -12.12 5.06
C ASP A 57 1.19 -10.88 4.59
N ARG A 58 1.51 -9.70 5.10
CA ARG A 58 0.89 -8.42 4.71
C ARG A 58 1.84 -7.50 3.94
N LEU A 59 3.08 -7.92 3.73
CA LEU A 59 4.03 -7.18 2.91
C LEU A 59 3.57 -7.22 1.46
N HIS A 60 3.47 -6.04 0.87
CA HIS A 60 3.06 -5.84 -0.50
C HIS A 60 3.79 -4.65 -1.10
N ILE A 61 3.94 -4.67 -2.41
CA ILE A 61 4.41 -3.53 -3.19
C ILE A 61 3.18 -2.88 -3.80
N THR A 62 2.88 -1.65 -3.40
CA THR A 62 1.78 -0.89 -4.01
C THR A 62 2.19 -0.45 -5.42
N LEU A 63 1.42 -0.85 -6.43
CA LEU A 63 1.62 -0.43 -7.81
C LEU A 63 0.79 0.81 -8.15
N ILE A 64 -0.52 0.74 -7.89
CA ILE A 64 -1.48 1.79 -8.25
C ILE A 64 -2.45 1.98 -7.10
N HIS A 65 -2.58 3.20 -6.60
CA HIS A 65 -3.68 3.58 -5.72
C HIS A 65 -4.93 3.86 -6.56
N VAL A 66 -6.03 3.19 -6.26
CA VAL A 66 -7.30 3.35 -7.00
C VAL A 66 -8.16 4.44 -6.38
N GLY A 67 -8.26 4.46 -5.06
CA GLY A 67 -9.02 5.49 -4.35
C GLY A 67 -9.27 5.16 -2.87
N ASP A 68 -9.79 6.16 -2.17
CA ASP A 68 -10.25 6.09 -0.78
C ASP A 68 -11.78 6.23 -0.76
N TYR A 69 -12.48 5.28 -0.12
CA TYR A 69 -13.93 5.16 -0.13
C TYR A 69 -14.48 5.35 1.27
N ALA A 70 -15.35 6.34 1.45
CA ALA A 70 -16.03 6.62 2.70
C ALA A 70 -17.11 5.56 3.01
N ASN A 71 -17.09 5.05 4.23
CA ASN A 71 -18.06 4.11 4.83
C ASN A 71 -18.13 2.70 4.21
N ALA A 72 -17.96 2.55 2.89
CA ALA A 72 -17.90 1.25 2.22
C ALA A 72 -17.30 1.35 0.81
N LEU A 73 -16.47 0.37 0.42
CA LEU A 73 -16.03 0.19 -0.96
C LEU A 73 -17.12 -0.47 -1.81
N PRO A 74 -17.57 0.16 -2.92
CA PRO A 74 -18.57 -0.45 -3.79
C PRO A 74 -18.05 -1.71 -4.49
N GLY A 75 -18.81 -2.81 -4.44
CA GLY A 75 -18.43 -4.07 -5.08
C GLY A 75 -18.22 -3.98 -6.60
N SER A 76 -18.92 -3.06 -7.28
CA SER A 76 -18.75 -2.78 -8.71
C SER A 76 -17.37 -2.21 -9.04
N VAL A 77 -16.80 -1.39 -8.15
CA VAL A 77 -15.45 -0.85 -8.29
C VAL A 77 -14.43 -1.99 -8.13
N VAL A 78 -14.60 -2.84 -7.12
CA VAL A 78 -13.73 -4.01 -6.92
C VAL A 78 -13.70 -4.88 -8.17
N GLU A 79 -14.87 -5.20 -8.72
CA GLU A 79 -14.95 -6.05 -9.91
C GLU A 79 -14.32 -5.39 -11.14
N SER A 80 -14.53 -4.08 -11.34
CA SER A 80 -13.90 -3.33 -12.44
C SER A 80 -12.37 -3.36 -12.32
N VAL A 81 -11.84 -3.17 -11.12
CA VAL A 81 -10.39 -3.23 -10.86
C VAL A 81 -9.85 -4.64 -11.06
N ARG A 82 -10.59 -5.69 -10.64
CA ARG A 82 -10.21 -7.09 -10.89
C ARG A 82 -10.14 -7.39 -12.37
N GLN A 83 -11.11 -6.93 -13.16
CA GLN A 83 -11.12 -7.13 -14.62
C GLN A 83 -9.95 -6.40 -15.29
N ALA A 84 -9.68 -5.14 -14.89
CA ALA A 84 -8.54 -4.39 -15.39
C ALA A 84 -7.20 -5.07 -15.05
N ALA A 85 -7.06 -5.59 -13.83
CA ALA A 85 -5.87 -6.32 -13.42
C ALA A 85 -5.71 -7.65 -14.17
N ALA A 86 -6.80 -8.37 -14.43
CA ALA A 86 -6.78 -9.63 -15.18
C ALA A 86 -6.41 -9.43 -16.67
N ALA A 87 -6.72 -8.26 -17.24
CA ALA A 87 -6.33 -7.91 -18.60
C ALA A 87 -4.84 -7.56 -18.74
N LEU A 88 -4.11 -7.40 -17.63
CA LEU A 88 -2.70 -7.05 -17.64
C LEU A 88 -1.85 -8.27 -18.05
N ALA A 89 -1.35 -8.25 -19.28
CA ALA A 89 -0.32 -9.17 -19.74
C ALA A 89 1.07 -8.52 -19.55
N ALA A 90 1.71 -8.80 -18.41
CA ALA A 90 3.08 -8.38 -18.14
C ALA A 90 3.98 -9.60 -17.95
N PRO A 91 5.20 -9.63 -18.52
CA PRO A 91 6.17 -10.66 -18.20
C PRO A 91 6.57 -10.57 -16.72
N ALA A 92 7.06 -11.68 -16.17
CA ALA A 92 7.72 -11.63 -14.87
C ALA A 92 8.94 -10.71 -14.95
N PHE A 93 9.19 -9.95 -13.88
CA PHE A 93 10.30 -9.02 -13.77
C PHE A 93 10.89 -9.10 -12.37
N ASP A 94 12.18 -8.78 -12.28
CA ASP A 94 12.90 -8.77 -11.02
C ASP A 94 12.78 -7.40 -10.34
N ILE A 95 12.63 -7.44 -9.02
CA ILE A 95 12.57 -6.26 -8.16
C ILE A 95 13.64 -6.38 -7.10
N THR A 96 14.38 -5.30 -6.88
CA THR A 96 15.29 -5.17 -5.74
C THR A 96 14.65 -4.28 -4.66
N LEU A 97 14.74 -4.74 -3.41
CA LEU A 97 14.24 -4.06 -2.20
C LEU A 97 15.41 -3.78 -1.24
N ASP A 98 16.28 -2.84 -1.60
CA ASP A 98 17.55 -2.58 -0.90
C ASP A 98 17.59 -1.24 -0.13
N ARG A 99 16.53 -0.44 -0.23
CA ARG A 99 16.46 0.87 0.40
C ARG A 99 15.28 0.95 1.35
N VAL A 100 15.52 1.57 2.49
CA VAL A 100 14.51 1.84 3.51
C VAL A 100 14.11 3.31 3.42
N SER A 101 12.81 3.59 3.53
CA SER A 101 12.28 4.94 3.54
C SER A 101 11.06 5.08 4.45
N SER A 102 10.57 6.31 4.54
CA SER A 102 9.34 6.65 5.23
C SER A 102 8.62 7.76 4.47
N PHE A 103 7.29 7.73 4.47
CA PHE A 103 6.48 8.81 3.92
C PHE A 103 5.56 9.38 5.02
N SER A 104 5.16 10.63 4.86
CA SER A 104 4.22 11.26 5.78
C SER A 104 2.81 10.71 5.58
N GLY A 105 2.27 10.08 6.61
CA GLY A 105 0.86 9.69 6.70
C GLY A 105 0.05 10.68 7.51
N ALA A 106 -0.91 10.16 8.29
CA ALA A 106 -1.59 10.94 9.34
C ALA A 106 -0.57 11.48 10.38
N PRO A 107 -0.88 12.56 11.12
CA PRO A 107 0.01 13.09 12.15
C PRO A 107 0.52 12.00 13.11
N GLY A 108 1.85 11.91 13.27
CA GLY A 108 2.49 10.89 14.10
C GLY A 108 2.57 9.48 13.51
N LYS A 109 2.15 9.28 12.25
CA LYS A 109 2.31 8.02 11.51
C LYS A 109 3.39 8.17 10.44
N HIS A 110 4.50 7.48 10.68
CA HIS A 110 5.64 7.41 9.77
C HIS A 110 5.86 5.93 9.42
N PRO A 111 5.21 5.42 8.36
CA PRO A 111 5.42 4.05 7.92
C PRO A 111 6.90 3.83 7.59
N HIS A 112 7.40 2.66 7.96
CA HIS A 112 8.75 2.21 7.64
C HIS A 112 8.64 1.20 6.50
N VAL A 113 9.18 1.53 5.33
CA VAL A 113 8.94 0.78 4.09
C VAL A 113 10.23 0.48 3.35
N LEU A 114 10.25 -0.63 2.61
CA LEU A 114 11.27 -0.91 1.61
C LEU A 114 10.86 -0.28 0.27
N LEU A 115 11.82 0.34 -0.42
CA LEU A 115 11.63 0.89 -1.75
C LEU A 115 11.94 -0.18 -2.80
N ALA A 116 10.98 -0.39 -3.69
CA ALA A 116 11.15 -1.25 -4.85
C ALA A 116 11.81 -0.50 -6.01
N GLN A 117 12.79 -1.12 -6.63
CA GLN A 117 13.31 -0.73 -7.93
C GLN A 117 13.21 -1.92 -8.89
N ALA A 118 12.60 -1.71 -10.05
CA ALA A 118 12.58 -2.71 -11.11
C ALA A 118 13.95 -2.73 -11.80
N VAL A 119 14.46 -3.94 -12.06
CA VAL A 119 15.64 -4.15 -12.91
C VAL A 119 15.13 -4.60 -14.28
N GLY A 120 15.55 -3.89 -15.33
CA GLY A 120 15.12 -4.15 -16.71
C GLY A 120 15.91 -5.24 -17.41
#